data_AF-A0A6C0E190-F1
#
_entry.id   AF-A0A6C0E190-F1
#
_cell.length_a   1.000
_cell.length_b   1.000
_cell.length_c   1.000
_cell.angle_alpha   90.00
_cell.angle_beta   90.00
_cell.angle_gamma   90.00
#
_symmetry.space_group_name_H-M   'P 1'
#
loop_
_entity.id
_entity.type
_entity.pdbx_description
1 polymer ?
#
loop_
_entity_poly.entity_id
_entity_poly.type
_entity_poly.pdbx_seq_one_letter_code
_entity_poly.pdbx_strand_id
1 'polypeptide(L)'
;MNTFYLDIAVLCQDYSNIDLSCDNSIVTVLDEIKITKHNFMSIFYPREGNFGIDKTIMNNPSYSQLISFETKYRTVKGKPFYLLEQILTNIETSLSLSRNCFTTSSMVELSNEFAILKTLCDLNCCSVVSALPWNTVEDMLDNYKLNNKNFKTVFVVSVTFKTPTQGVKDTVIQFHYNII
;
A
#
# COMPACT_ATOMS: atom_id res chain seq x y z
N MET A 1 22.04 5.15 12.46
CA MET A 1 21.14 6.12 11.82
C MET A 1 19.73 5.69 12.17
N ASN A 2 18.95 6.54 12.84
CA ASN A 2 17.62 6.16 13.32
C ASN A 2 16.61 6.32 12.18
N THR A 3 15.72 5.34 11.99
CA THR A 3 14.68 5.41 10.95
C THR A 3 13.35 5.76 11.60
N PHE A 4 12.68 6.77 11.07
CA PHE A 4 11.38 7.24 11.51
C PHE A 4 10.35 6.90 10.43
N TYR A 5 9.38 6.05 10.75
CA TYR A 5 8.30 5.67 9.85
C TYR A 5 7.08 6.54 10.12
N LEU A 6 6.50 7.08 9.07
CA LEU A 6 5.39 8.02 9.15
C LEU A 6 4.24 7.55 8.27
N ASP A 7 3.17 7.07 8.89
CA ASP A 7 1.92 6.78 8.19
C ASP A 7 1.30 8.07 7.66
N ILE A 8 1.11 8.12 6.34
CA ILE A 8 0.60 9.32 5.66
C ILE A 8 -0.73 9.11 4.96
N ALA A 9 -1.00 7.89 4.50
CA ALA A 9 -2.22 7.59 3.78
C ALA A 9 -2.62 6.12 3.94
N VAL A 10 -3.92 5.89 3.98
CA VAL A 10 -4.54 4.57 3.84
C VAL A 10 -5.44 4.58 2.62
N LEU A 11 -5.19 3.65 1.69
CA LEU A 11 -5.94 3.42 0.47
C LEU A 11 -6.85 2.21 0.70
N CYS A 12 -8.16 2.36 0.50
CA CYS A 12 -9.12 1.25 0.55
C CYS A 12 -9.76 1.05 -0.83
N GLN A 13 -10.04 -0.20 -1.19
CA GLN A 13 -10.87 -0.55 -2.35
C GLN A 13 -12.32 -0.08 -2.12
N ASP A 14 -12.95 0.47 -3.16
CA ASP A 14 -14.35 0.91 -3.15
C ASP A 14 -15.29 -0.19 -2.66
N TYR A 15 -16.41 0.23 -2.05
CA TYR A 15 -17.44 -0.59 -1.38
C TYR A 15 -17.14 -1.02 0.06
N SER A 16 -16.09 -0.47 0.69
CA SER A 16 -15.75 -0.81 2.07
C SER A 16 -15.62 0.44 2.96
N ASN A 17 -16.50 0.61 3.95
CA ASN A 17 -16.35 1.68 4.97
C ASN A 17 -14.96 1.58 5.61
N ILE A 18 -14.23 2.69 5.78
CA ILE A 18 -12.96 2.67 6.50
C ILE A 18 -13.24 2.53 7.99
N ASP A 19 -13.13 1.31 8.53
CA ASP A 19 -12.89 1.13 9.94
C ASP A 19 -11.42 1.43 10.24
N LEU A 20 -11.18 2.45 11.05
CA LEU A 20 -9.84 2.86 11.52
C LEU A 20 -9.29 1.94 12.62
N SER A 21 -10.03 0.90 13.03
CA SER A 21 -9.55 -0.08 14.00
C SER A 21 -8.57 -1.05 13.34
N CYS A 22 -7.29 -0.70 13.36
CA CYS A 22 -6.19 -1.56 12.89
C CYS A 22 -6.02 -2.86 13.71
N ASP A 23 -6.76 -3.04 14.81
CA ASP A 23 -6.59 -4.17 15.74
C ASP A 23 -6.99 -5.54 15.15
N ASN A 24 -7.63 -5.56 13.96
CA ASN A 24 -8.05 -6.79 13.31
C ASN A 24 -7.56 -6.95 11.86
N SER A 25 -6.34 -6.50 11.57
CA SER A 25 -5.67 -6.64 10.26
C SER A 25 -4.40 -7.49 10.32
N ILE A 26 -4.04 -8.14 9.21
CA ILE A 26 -2.71 -8.70 8.97
C ILE A 26 -1.92 -7.73 8.11
N VAL A 27 -0.79 -7.25 8.63
CA VAL A 27 0.06 -6.25 7.98
C VAL A 27 1.27 -6.89 7.32
N THR A 28 1.44 -6.66 6.03
CA THR A 28 2.64 -7.00 5.24
C THR A 28 3.40 -5.74 4.88
N VAL A 29 4.61 -5.65 5.41
CA VAL A 29 5.52 -4.53 5.17
C VAL A 29 6.42 -4.85 3.99
N LEU A 30 6.29 -4.09 2.90
CA LEU A 30 7.18 -4.21 1.74
C LEU A 30 8.53 -3.57 2.03
N ASP A 31 9.59 -4.08 1.39
CA ASP A 31 10.89 -3.44 1.45
C ASP A 31 10.86 -2.03 0.86
N GLU A 32 11.74 -1.16 1.35
CA GLU A 32 11.70 0.26 1.05
C GLU A 32 11.93 0.60 -0.43
N ILE A 33 11.17 1.58 -0.89
CA ILE A 33 11.25 2.15 -2.23
C ILE A 33 11.99 3.49 -2.12
N LYS A 34 13.18 3.56 -2.72
CA LYS A 34 13.90 4.84 -2.84
C LYS A 34 13.20 5.72 -3.86
N ILE A 35 12.89 6.96 -3.46
CA ILE A 35 12.16 7.89 -4.31
C ILE A 35 12.63 9.32 -4.08
N THR A 36 12.70 10.14 -5.13
CA THR A 36 12.98 11.57 -5.00
C THR A 36 11.73 12.29 -4.53
N LYS A 37 11.90 13.44 -3.85
CA LYS A 37 10.77 14.32 -3.50
C LYS A 37 9.91 14.64 -4.73
N HIS A 38 10.55 14.95 -5.87
CA HIS A 38 9.85 15.27 -7.11
C HIS A 38 8.96 14.11 -7.56
N ASN A 39 9.50 12.89 -7.65
CA ASN A 39 8.70 11.74 -8.07
C ASN A 39 7.57 11.42 -7.09
N PHE A 40 7.82 11.59 -5.79
CA PHE A 40 6.79 11.39 -4.77
C PHE A 40 5.62 12.36 -4.96
N MET A 41 5.91 13.65 -5.16
CA MET A 41 4.89 14.70 -5.42
C MET A 41 4.24 14.59 -6.80
N SER A 42 4.87 13.90 -7.75
CA SER A 42 4.25 13.59 -9.05
C SER A 42 3.29 12.39 -8.97
N ILE A 43 3.54 11.46 -8.05
CA ILE A 43 2.65 10.31 -7.83
C ILE A 43 1.46 10.72 -6.97
N PHE A 44 1.74 11.45 -5.89
CA PHE A 44 0.78 11.78 -4.85
C PHE A 44 0.54 13.29 -4.81
N TYR A 45 -0.72 13.70 -4.64
CA TYR A 45 -1.11 15.12 -4.69
C TYR A 45 -2.28 15.42 -3.73
N PRO A 46 -2.51 16.68 -3.33
CA PRO A 46 -3.64 17.01 -2.48
C PRO A 46 -4.96 16.94 -3.26
N ARG A 47 -5.93 16.20 -2.74
CA ARG A 47 -7.30 16.15 -3.27
C ARG A 47 -8.29 16.46 -2.16
N GLU A 48 -8.91 17.64 -2.22
CA GLU A 48 -9.91 18.10 -1.23
C GLU A 48 -9.39 18.05 0.23
N GLY A 49 -8.10 18.34 0.44
CA GLY A 49 -7.45 18.26 1.77
C GLY A 49 -6.97 16.87 2.17
N ASN A 50 -7.24 15.85 1.34
CA ASN A 50 -6.76 14.47 1.49
C ASN A 50 -5.66 14.14 0.48
N PHE A 51 -5.23 12.89 0.46
CA PHE A 51 -4.18 12.35 -0.40
C PHE A 51 -4.78 11.75 -1.68
N GLY A 52 -4.27 12.12 -2.84
CA GLY A 52 -4.69 11.64 -4.16
C GLY A 52 -3.54 10.93 -4.87
N ILE A 53 -3.87 10.08 -5.84
CA ILE A 53 -2.91 9.41 -6.72
C ILE A 53 -3.16 9.86 -8.16
N ASP A 54 -2.12 10.33 -8.85
CA ASP A 54 -2.24 10.75 -10.24
C ASP A 54 -2.34 9.54 -11.16
N LYS A 55 -3.55 9.21 -11.59
CA LYS A 55 -3.79 8.07 -12.48
C LYS A 55 -3.15 8.25 -13.86
N THR A 56 -2.78 9.46 -14.27
CA THR A 56 -2.14 9.70 -15.56
C THR A 56 -0.74 9.08 -15.63
N ILE A 57 -0.08 8.86 -14.49
CA ILE A 57 1.26 8.26 -14.41
C ILE A 57 1.26 6.76 -14.66
N MET A 58 0.09 6.09 -14.67
CA MET A 58 -0.04 4.64 -14.84
C MET A 58 0.69 4.15 -16.11
N ASN A 59 0.65 4.95 -17.17
CA ASN A 59 1.25 4.62 -18.47
C ASN A 59 2.72 5.07 -18.59
N ASN A 60 3.30 5.66 -17.54
CA ASN A 60 4.66 6.15 -17.57
C ASN A 60 5.64 5.14 -16.93
N PRO A 61 6.55 4.54 -17.72
CA PRO A 61 7.49 3.52 -17.24
C PRO A 61 8.38 3.98 -16.07
N SER A 62 8.65 5.29 -15.97
CA SER A 62 9.50 5.85 -14.92
C SER A 62 8.87 5.74 -13.53
N TYR A 63 7.54 5.64 -13.44
CA TYR A 63 6.81 5.55 -12.18
C TYR A 63 6.36 4.12 -11.86
N SER A 64 6.37 3.20 -12.83
CA SER A 64 5.81 1.84 -12.68
C SER A 64 6.38 1.13 -11.45
N GLN A 65 7.70 1.12 -11.28
CA GLN A 65 8.35 0.49 -10.13
C GLN A 65 8.07 1.20 -8.79
N LEU A 66 7.59 2.44 -8.79
CA LEU A 66 7.32 3.21 -7.57
C LEU A 66 5.91 2.95 -7.02
N ILE A 67 5.00 2.49 -7.87
CA ILE A 67 3.58 2.26 -7.53
C ILE A 67 3.13 0.81 -7.73
N SER A 68 4.00 -0.10 -8.19
CA SER A 68 3.60 -1.45 -8.57
C SER A 68 3.44 -2.42 -7.39
N PHE A 69 2.52 -3.39 -7.55
CA PHE A 69 2.41 -4.61 -6.74
C PHE A 69 3.15 -5.81 -7.36
N GLU A 70 3.66 -5.68 -8.59
CA GLU A 70 4.27 -6.79 -9.33
C GLU A 70 5.53 -7.31 -8.62
N THR A 71 5.65 -8.63 -8.58
CA THR A 71 6.74 -9.37 -7.93
C THR A 71 8.13 -8.92 -8.36
N LYS A 72 8.30 -8.54 -9.64
CA LYS A 72 9.60 -8.09 -10.18
C LYS A 72 10.11 -6.79 -9.53
N TYR A 73 9.23 -6.02 -8.88
CA TYR A 73 9.57 -4.75 -8.23
C TYR A 73 9.41 -4.77 -6.72
N ARG A 74 8.92 -5.87 -6.13
CA ARG A 74 8.51 -5.91 -4.72
C ARG A 74 9.05 -7.12 -4.00
N THR A 75 9.54 -6.85 -2.80
CA THR A 75 10.06 -7.86 -1.88
C THR A 75 9.60 -7.58 -0.46
N VAL A 76 9.64 -8.62 0.37
CA VAL A 76 9.45 -8.56 1.81
C VAL A 76 10.67 -9.22 2.45
N LYS A 77 11.49 -8.46 3.18
CA LYS A 77 12.74 -8.93 3.78
C LYS A 77 13.67 -9.60 2.74
N GLY A 78 13.75 -9.00 1.56
CA GLY A 78 14.56 -9.47 0.42
C GLY A 78 13.98 -10.64 -0.37
N LYS A 79 12.81 -11.17 -0.01
CA LYS A 79 12.13 -12.26 -0.75
C LYS A 79 11.06 -11.71 -1.68
N PRO A 80 10.85 -12.30 -2.87
CA PRO A 80 9.83 -11.84 -3.81
C PRO A 80 8.43 -11.77 -3.18
N PHE A 81 7.72 -10.67 -3.42
CA PHE A 81 6.35 -10.47 -2.96
C PHE A 81 5.34 -10.91 -4.01
N TYR A 82 4.30 -11.61 -3.58
CA TYR A 82 3.19 -12.03 -4.42
C TYR A 82 1.88 -11.62 -3.72
N LEU A 83 1.17 -10.66 -4.30
CA LEU A 83 -0.04 -10.11 -3.69
C LEU A 83 -1.10 -11.19 -3.43
N LEU A 84 -1.41 -12.00 -4.44
CA LEU A 84 -2.41 -13.07 -4.31
C LEU A 84 -2.03 -14.11 -3.23
N GLU A 85 -0.76 -14.53 -3.17
CA GLU A 85 -0.30 -15.47 -2.13
C GLU A 85 -0.42 -14.87 -0.74
N GLN A 86 -0.18 -13.56 -0.59
CA GLN A 86 -0.34 -12.88 0.69
C GLN A 86 -1.81 -12.85 1.14
N ILE A 87 -2.74 -12.61 0.21
CA ILE A 87 -4.18 -12.62 0.45
C ILE A 87 -4.64 -14.03 0.85
N LEU A 88 -4.24 -15.05 0.08
CA LEU A 88 -4.57 -16.45 0.36
C LEU A 88 -4.03 -16.89 1.73
N THR A 89 -2.76 -16.57 2.02
CA THR A 89 -2.13 -16.90 3.30
C THR A 89 -2.87 -16.25 4.47
N ASN A 90 -3.35 -15.01 4.31
CA ASN A 90 -4.16 -14.34 5.33
C ASN A 90 -5.50 -15.07 5.57
N ILE A 91 -6.20 -15.47 4.51
CA ILE A 91 -7.45 -16.25 4.63
C ILE A 91 -7.19 -17.58 5.34
N GLU A 92 -6.18 -18.33 4.89
CA GLU A 92 -5.77 -19.61 5.48
C GLU A 92 -5.48 -19.47 6.98
N THR A 93 -4.72 -18.44 7.35
CA THR A 93 -4.32 -18.19 8.75
C THR A 93 -5.51 -17.75 9.59
N SER A 94 -6.38 -16.87 9.07
CA SER A 94 -7.52 -16.34 9.81
C SER A 94 -8.58 -17.41 10.08
N LEU A 95 -8.83 -18.29 9.10
CA LEU A 95 -9.81 -19.37 9.24
C LEU A 95 -9.22 -20.66 9.82
N SER A 96 -7.89 -20.75 9.96
CA SER A 96 -7.18 -21.99 10.26
C SER A 96 -7.56 -23.13 9.29
N LEU A 97 -7.70 -22.78 8.01
CA LEU A 97 -8.02 -23.70 6.91
C LEU A 97 -6.91 -23.70 5.87
N SER A 98 -6.79 -24.81 5.14
CA SER A 98 -5.88 -24.90 4.00
C SER A 98 -6.60 -24.46 2.72
N ARG A 99 -5.86 -23.89 1.76
CA ARG A 99 -6.41 -23.48 0.45
C ARG A 99 -7.05 -24.61 -0.35
N ASN A 100 -6.76 -25.86 -0.02
CA ASN A 100 -7.44 -27.01 -0.61
C ASN A 100 -8.93 -27.10 -0.23
N CYS A 101 -9.37 -26.33 0.77
CA CYS A 101 -10.78 -26.18 1.13
C CYS A 101 -11.51 -25.18 0.22
N PHE A 102 -10.80 -24.39 -0.59
CA PHE A 102 -11.44 -23.47 -1.53
C PHE A 102 -11.93 -24.20 -2.77
N THR A 103 -13.10 -23.78 -3.27
CA THR A 103 -13.61 -24.29 -4.53
C THR A 103 -12.75 -23.79 -5.69
N THR A 104 -12.65 -24.58 -6.76
CA THR A 104 -11.91 -24.18 -7.97
C THR A 104 -12.46 -22.88 -8.57
N SER A 105 -13.79 -22.68 -8.56
CA SER A 105 -14.40 -21.44 -9.04
C SER A 105 -13.97 -20.24 -8.21
N SER A 106 -14.03 -20.32 -6.88
CA SER A 106 -13.59 -19.23 -6.00
C SER A 106 -12.11 -18.89 -6.20
N MET A 107 -11.26 -19.89 -6.40
CA MET A 107 -9.82 -19.66 -6.66
C MET A 107 -9.58 -18.97 -8.00
N VAL A 108 -10.31 -19.35 -9.05
CA VAL A 108 -10.21 -18.72 -10.37
C VAL A 108 -10.71 -17.27 -10.32
N GLU A 109 -11.85 -17.02 -9.67
CA GLU A 109 -12.40 -15.67 -9.50
C GLU A 109 -11.42 -14.75 -8.76
N LEU A 110 -10.90 -15.21 -7.60
CA LEU A 110 -9.93 -14.46 -6.81
C LEU A 110 -8.64 -14.21 -7.60
N SER A 111 -8.14 -15.21 -8.33
CA SER A 111 -6.94 -15.06 -9.16
C SER A 111 -7.12 -14.01 -10.24
N ASN A 112 -8.29 -13.97 -10.89
CA ASN A 112 -8.61 -12.99 -11.92
C ASN A 112 -8.76 -11.57 -11.34
N GLU A 113 -9.38 -11.43 -10.17
CA GLU A 113 -9.51 -10.15 -9.48
C GLU A 113 -8.14 -9.55 -9.12
N PHE A 114 -7.22 -10.35 -8.62
CA PHE A 114 -5.89 -9.86 -8.27
C PHE A 114 -4.94 -9.75 -9.46
N ALA A 115 -5.19 -10.47 -10.57
CA ALA A 115 -4.36 -10.37 -11.78
C ALA A 115 -4.44 -8.99 -12.47
N ILE A 116 -5.55 -8.27 -12.30
CA ILE A 116 -5.73 -6.91 -12.84
C ILE A 116 -5.05 -5.83 -11.98
N LEU A 117 -4.75 -6.11 -10.71
CA LEU A 117 -4.15 -5.16 -9.77
C LEU A 117 -2.63 -5.15 -9.90
N LYS A 118 -2.11 -4.32 -10.81
CA LYS A 118 -0.66 -4.22 -11.08
C LYS A 118 0.00 -3.07 -10.34
N THR A 119 -0.74 -2.01 -10.06
CA THR A 119 -0.26 -0.75 -9.48
C THR A 119 -1.29 -0.13 -8.55
N LEU A 120 -0.84 0.82 -7.72
CA LEU A 120 -1.73 1.64 -6.88
C LEU A 120 -2.82 2.36 -7.71
N CYS A 121 -2.59 2.62 -9.00
CA CYS A 121 -3.58 3.28 -9.86
C CYS A 121 -4.73 2.36 -10.30
N ASP A 122 -4.51 1.04 -10.27
CA ASP A 122 -5.53 0.02 -10.60
C ASP A 122 -6.54 -0.18 -9.46
N LEU A 123 -6.22 0.34 -8.28
CA LEU A 123 -7.16 0.37 -7.17
C LEU A 123 -8.28 1.37 -7.49
N ASN A 124 -9.51 0.86 -7.58
CA ASN A 124 -10.71 1.69 -7.55
C ASN A 124 -10.90 2.22 -6.12
N CYS A 125 -10.14 3.27 -5.76
CA CYS A 125 -10.30 3.96 -4.48
C CYS A 125 -11.09 5.25 -4.71
N CYS A 126 -12.27 5.38 -4.12
CA CYS A 126 -12.94 6.68 -3.93
C CYS A 126 -12.55 7.35 -2.61
N SER A 127 -11.97 6.60 -1.66
CA SER A 127 -11.64 7.11 -0.33
C SER A 127 -10.18 6.84 0.03
N VAL A 128 -9.39 7.92 0.07
CA VAL A 128 -8.08 7.92 0.70
C VAL A 128 -8.23 8.61 2.04
N VAL A 129 -7.92 7.91 3.12
CA VAL A 129 -7.83 8.55 4.43
C VAL A 129 -6.42 9.04 4.62
N SER A 130 -6.26 10.35 4.60
CA SER A 130 -5.03 11.00 5.03
C SER A 130 -4.84 10.78 6.52
N ALA A 131 -3.76 10.10 6.89
CA ALA A 131 -3.33 10.03 8.29
C ALA A 131 -2.73 11.36 8.76
N LEU A 132 -2.21 12.14 7.81
CA LEU A 132 -1.72 13.50 8.02
C LEU A 132 -2.29 14.46 6.96
N PRO A 133 -2.59 15.72 7.34
CA PRO A 133 -2.88 16.78 6.39
C PRO A 133 -1.75 16.93 5.36
N TRP A 134 -2.11 17.19 4.10
CA TRP A 134 -1.14 17.25 3.01
C TRP A 134 -0.04 18.31 3.22
N ASN A 135 -0.40 19.49 3.74
CA ASN A 135 0.57 20.54 4.07
C ASN A 135 1.64 20.07 5.08
N THR A 136 1.27 19.18 6.01
CA THR A 136 2.24 18.58 6.96
C THR A 136 3.21 17.65 6.23
N VAL A 137 2.72 16.90 5.24
CA VAL A 137 3.56 16.05 4.37
C VAL A 137 4.52 16.91 3.57
N GLU A 138 4.05 18.01 2.97
CA GLU A 138 4.86 18.98 2.23
C GLU A 138 5.95 19.60 3.11
N ASP A 139 5.59 20.11 4.29
CA ASP A 139 6.53 20.69 5.25
C ASP A 139 7.61 19.67 5.65
N MET A 140 7.24 18.40 5.81
CA MET A 140 8.20 17.34 6.14
C MET A 140 9.10 16.98 4.95
N LEU A 141 8.59 17.00 3.73
CA LEU A 141 9.38 16.80 2.51
C LEU A 141 10.39 17.94 2.30
N ASP A 142 10.02 19.17 2.62
CA ASP A 142 10.84 20.38 2.45
C ASP A 142 11.93 20.48 3.51
N ASN A 143 11.58 20.16 4.75
CA ASN A 143 12.49 20.28 5.89
C ASN A 143 13.32 19.01 6.16
N TYR A 144 13.13 17.95 5.36
CA TYR A 144 13.78 16.64 5.50
C TYR A 144 15.31 16.70 5.63
N LYS A 145 15.97 17.59 4.86
CA LYS A 145 17.43 17.74 4.89
C LYS A 145 17.92 18.76 5.93
N LEU A 146 17.06 19.67 6.38
CA LEU A 146 17.43 20.79 7.25
C LEU A 146 17.37 20.43 8.73
N ASN A 147 16.45 19.56 9.15
CA ASN A 147 16.20 19.33 10.58
C ASN A 147 16.90 18.11 11.19
N ASN A 148 17.39 17.12 10.43
CA ASN A 148 17.89 15.88 11.04
C ASN A 148 18.94 15.12 10.20
N LYS A 149 20.21 15.52 10.27
CA LYS A 149 21.35 14.75 9.69
C LYS A 149 21.49 13.32 10.23
N ASN A 150 20.79 12.97 11.30
CA ASN A 150 20.89 11.68 12.01
C ASN A 150 19.73 10.72 11.80
N PHE A 151 18.65 11.17 11.15
CA PHE A 151 17.44 10.38 10.97
C PHE A 151 17.09 10.22 9.49
N LYS A 152 16.54 9.05 9.17
CA LYS A 152 15.97 8.72 7.88
C LYS A 152 14.45 8.68 8.04
N THR A 153 13.70 9.45 7.26
CA THR A 153 12.23 9.41 7.30
C THR A 153 11.71 8.56 6.16
N VAL A 154 10.81 7.64 6.49
CA VAL A 154 10.14 6.74 5.55
C VAL A 154 8.65 7.04 5.61
N PHE A 155 8.09 7.47 4.49
CA PHE A 155 6.67 7.74 4.34
C PHE A 155 5.94 6.44 4.05
N VAL A 156 4.93 6.11 4.84
CA VAL A 156 4.20 4.85 4.77
C VAL A 156 2.82 5.09 4.16
N VAL A 157 2.58 4.46 3.00
CA VAL A 157 1.26 4.39 2.36
C VAL A 157 0.74 2.97 2.53
N SER A 158 -0.36 2.83 3.26
CA SER A 158 -1.00 1.53 3.50
C SER A 158 -2.11 1.29 2.49
N VAL A 159 -2.21 0.06 1.97
CA VAL A 159 -3.31 -0.39 1.12
C VAL A 159 -4.06 -1.48 1.85
N THR A 160 -5.34 -1.25 2.13
CA THR A 160 -6.20 -2.19 2.86
C THR A 160 -7.11 -2.92 1.89
N PHE A 161 -6.93 -4.24 1.82
CA PHE A 161 -7.82 -5.18 1.14
C PHE A 161 -8.81 -5.73 2.18
N LYS A 162 -10.04 -5.23 2.12
CA LYS A 162 -11.13 -5.66 2.98
C LYS A 162 -11.69 -6.98 2.50
N THR A 163 -12.22 -7.77 3.43
CA THR A 163 -12.92 -9.00 3.11
C THR A 163 -14.30 -9.02 3.77
N PRO A 164 -15.36 -9.37 3.03
CA PRO A 164 -16.69 -9.56 3.61
C PRO A 164 -16.79 -10.89 4.39
N THR A 165 -15.79 -11.77 4.31
CA THR A 165 -15.81 -13.09 4.93
C THR A 165 -15.65 -12.98 6.43
N GLN A 166 -16.69 -13.35 7.18
CA GLN A 166 -16.65 -13.35 8.64
C GLN A 166 -15.50 -14.22 9.17
N GLY A 167 -14.75 -13.69 10.12
CA GLY A 167 -13.60 -14.37 10.73
C GLY A 167 -12.30 -14.22 9.96
N VAL A 168 -12.30 -13.60 8.77
CA VAL A 168 -11.07 -13.23 8.05
C VAL A 168 -10.68 -11.81 8.40
N LYS A 169 -9.41 -11.61 8.76
CA LYS A 169 -8.85 -10.27 9.02
C LYS A 169 -8.59 -9.53 7.71
N ASP A 170 -8.63 -8.20 7.74
CA ASP A 170 -8.25 -7.39 6.58
C ASP A 170 -6.76 -7.58 6.27
N THR A 171 -6.38 -7.55 4.99
CA THR A 171 -4.96 -7.57 4.59
C THR A 171 -4.50 -6.15 4.33
N VAL A 172 -3.44 -5.72 5.02
CA VAL A 172 -2.83 -4.40 4.83
C VAL A 172 -1.45 -4.57 4.21
N ILE A 173 -1.22 -3.95 3.05
CA ILE A 173 0.09 -3.91 2.39
C ILE A 173 0.67 -2.52 2.56
N GLN A 174 1.85 -2.41 3.18
CA GLN A 174 2.50 -1.11 3.40
C GLN A 174 3.62 -0.86 2.38
N PHE A 175 3.49 0.25 1.65
CA PHE A 175 4.53 0.82 0.79
C PHE A 175 5.36 1.79 1.60
N HIS A 176 6.65 1.51 1.72
CA HIS A 176 7.59 2.31 2.51
C HIS A 176 8.45 3.15 1.57
N TYR A 177 8.16 4.44 1.48
CA TYR A 177 8.86 5.39 0.61
C TYR A 177 10.00 6.10 1.35
N ASN A 178 11.23 5.79 1.00
CA ASN A 178 12.43 6.43 1.52
C ASN A 178 12.83 7.60 0.61
N ILE A 179 12.70 8.83 1.11
CA ILE A 179 12.99 10.05 0.35
C ILE A 179 14.50 10.29 0.28
N ILE A 180 15.02 10.49 -0.95
CA ILE A 180 16.45 10.75 -1.25
C ILE A 180 16.69 12.15 -1.84
#